data_AF-A0A1A8L350-F1
#
_entry.id   AF-A0A1A8L350-F1
#
_cell.length_a   1.000
_cell.length_b   1.000
_cell.length_c   1.000
_cell.angle_alpha   90.00
_cell.angle_beta   90.00
_cell.angle_gamma   90.00
#
_symmetry.space_group_name_H-M   'P 1'
#
loop_
_entity.id
_entity.type
_entity.pdbx_description
1 polymer ?
#
loop_
_entity_poly.entity_id
_entity_poly.type
_entity_poly.pdbx_seq_one_letter_code
_entity_poly.pdbx_strand_id
1 'polypeptide(L)'
;MSDNDDIEVDSDADKRAHHNALERKRRDHIKDSFHSLRDSVPSLQGEKVGKAQPQSAKQASRAQILDKATEYIQYMRRKNHTHQQDIDDLKRQNALLEQQVRALEKVKGSTQLQANYSSSDSSLYTNPKGSAVSAFDGGSDSSSESETEDPPTRKKLRLEAS
;
A
#
# COMPACT_ATOMS: atom_id res chain seq x y z
N MET A 1 12.97 56.62 45.86
CA MET A 1 12.72 55.57 44.86
C MET A 1 13.75 54.49 45.11
N SER A 2 13.34 53.40 45.75
CA SER A 2 14.12 52.17 45.79
C SER A 2 13.16 51.13 45.25
N ASP A 3 13.31 50.83 43.97
CA ASP A 3 12.74 49.66 43.33
C ASP A 3 13.37 48.47 44.04
N ASN A 4 12.72 48.05 45.13
CA ASN A 4 13.07 46.86 45.86
C ASN A 4 12.49 45.74 45.02
N ASP A 5 13.33 45.20 44.14
CA ASP A 5 13.06 44.03 43.33
C ASP A 5 12.31 43.01 44.19
N ASP A 6 11.04 42.83 43.84
CA ASP A 6 10.16 41.78 44.34
C ASP A 6 10.72 40.47 43.79
N ILE A 7 11.87 40.06 44.34
CA ILE A 7 12.41 38.73 44.18
C ILE A 7 11.40 37.87 44.94
N GLU A 8 10.37 37.43 44.22
CA GLU A 8 9.51 36.33 44.63
C GLU A 8 10.44 35.16 44.93
N VAL A 9 10.85 35.07 46.20
CA VAL A 9 11.58 33.92 46.73
C VAL A 9 10.54 32.81 46.76
N ASP A 10 10.36 32.15 45.61
CA ASP A 10 9.53 30.97 45.44
C ASP A 10 9.78 30.06 46.64
N SER A 11 8.78 29.96 47.51
CA SER A 11 8.93 29.23 48.76
C SER A 11 9.18 27.76 48.42
N ASP A 12 9.81 27.00 49.32
CA ASP A 12 10.00 25.56 49.09
C ASP A 12 8.65 24.83 48.89
N ALA A 13 7.55 25.42 49.36
CA ALA A 13 6.20 24.97 49.08
C ALA A 13 5.79 25.20 47.62
N ASP A 14 6.09 26.36 47.04
CA ASP A 14 5.77 26.70 45.64
C ASP A 14 6.56 25.84 44.67
N LYS A 15 7.85 25.63 44.93
CA LYS A 15 8.70 24.69 44.15
C LYS A 15 8.13 23.26 44.19
N ARG A 16 7.68 22.81 45.36
CA ARG A 16 7.06 21.49 45.52
C ARG A 16 5.71 21.39 44.80
N ALA A 17 4.89 22.43 44.86
CA ALA A 17 3.61 22.50 44.16
C ALA A 17 3.80 22.48 42.64
N HIS A 18 4.73 23.27 42.13
CA HIS A 18 5.09 23.31 40.71
C HIS A 18 5.61 21.96 40.21
N HIS A 19 6.52 21.33 40.96
CA HIS A 19 7.01 19.97 40.64
C HIS A 19 5.86 18.95 40.60
N ASN A 20 4.94 18.98 41.57
CA ASN A 20 3.77 18.10 41.59
C ASN A 20 2.82 18.34 40.40
N ALA A 21 2.68 19.60 39.96
CA ALA A 21 1.89 19.95 38.79
C ALA A 21 2.50 19.38 37.50
N LEU A 22 3.81 19.55 37.31
CA LEU A 22 4.56 18.99 36.19
C LEU A 22 4.47 17.48 36.11
N GLU A 23 4.63 16.80 37.24
CA GLU A 23 4.57 15.32 37.30
C GLU A 23 3.15 14.81 37.04
N ARG A 24 2.10 15.55 37.45
CA ARG A 24 0.72 15.24 37.06
C ARG A 24 0.53 15.36 35.55
N LYS A 25 0.98 16.45 34.93
CA LYS A 25 0.93 16.64 33.46
C LYS A 25 1.66 15.51 32.72
N ARG A 26 2.85 15.11 33.20
CA ARG A 26 3.60 13.97 32.65
C ARG A 26 2.80 12.67 32.75
N ARG A 27 2.18 12.38 33.91
CA ARG A 27 1.36 11.16 34.08
C ARG A 27 0.14 11.13 33.17
N ASP A 28 -0.48 12.28 32.92
CA ASP A 28 -1.61 12.37 32.00
C ASP A 28 -1.17 12.09 30.56
N HIS A 29 -0.04 12.64 30.11
CA HIS A 29 0.52 12.29 28.79
C HIS A 29 0.83 10.79 28.66
N ILE A 30 1.42 10.17 29.69
CA ILE A 30 1.69 8.72 29.69
C ILE A 30 0.37 7.94 29.63
N LYS A 31 -0.64 8.37 30.40
CA LYS A 31 -1.97 7.75 30.39
C LYS A 31 -2.58 7.80 28.99
N ASP A 32 -2.47 8.91 28.28
CA ASP A 32 -2.97 9.04 26.91
C ASP A 32 -2.22 8.12 25.94
N SER A 33 -0.89 8.05 26.05
CA SER A 33 -0.08 7.10 25.28
C SER A 33 -0.49 5.64 25.51
N PHE A 34 -0.88 5.26 26.73
CA PHE A 34 -1.41 3.93 27.03
C PHE A 34 -2.77 3.67 26.36
N HIS A 35 -3.63 4.68 26.26
CA HIS A 35 -4.89 4.57 25.53
C HIS A 35 -4.63 4.37 24.03
N SER A 36 -3.77 5.19 23.43
CA SER A 36 -3.38 5.05 22.02
C SER A 36 -2.75 3.69 21.72
N LEU A 37 -1.90 3.19 22.63
CA LEU A 37 -1.30 1.86 22.48
C LEU A 37 -2.35 0.75 22.54
N ARG A 38 -3.26 0.81 23.53
CA ARG A 38 -4.36 -0.16 23.66
C ARG A 38 -5.21 -0.20 22.39
N ASP A 39 -5.55 0.97 21.87
CA ASP A 39 -6.39 1.12 20.68
C ASP A 39 -5.64 0.74 19.40
N SER A 40 -4.33 0.51 19.44
CA SER A 40 -3.55 0.00 18.29
C SER A 40 -3.41 -1.52 18.28
N VAL A 41 -3.78 -2.19 19.37
CA VAL A 41 -3.63 -3.65 19.55
C VAL A 41 -5.01 -4.31 19.43
N PRO A 42 -5.30 -5.08 18.35
CA PRO A 42 -6.64 -5.59 18.06
C PRO A 42 -7.27 -6.42 19.19
N SER A 43 -6.47 -7.20 19.92
CA SER A 43 -6.96 -8.03 21.03
C SER A 43 -7.44 -7.22 22.26
N LEU A 44 -7.09 -5.94 22.34
CA LEU A 44 -7.47 -5.04 23.42
C LEU A 44 -8.61 -4.08 23.06
N GLN A 45 -8.96 -3.97 21.77
CA GLN A 45 -9.96 -3.04 21.23
C GLN A 45 -11.42 -3.39 21.61
N GLY A 46 -11.69 -4.55 22.23
CA GLY A 46 -13.05 -5.03 22.52
C GLY A 46 -13.52 -4.95 23.98
N GLU A 47 -12.64 -4.70 24.95
CA GLU A 47 -12.97 -4.84 26.38
C GLU A 47 -13.95 -3.76 26.92
N LYS A 48 -14.39 -2.81 26.09
CA LYS A 48 -15.31 -1.71 26.46
C LYS A 48 -16.63 -1.64 25.68
N VAL A 49 -16.85 -2.47 24.64
CA VAL A 49 -17.96 -2.21 23.68
C VAL A 49 -18.96 -3.38 23.60
N GLY A 50 -19.26 -4.00 24.74
CA GLY A 50 -20.43 -4.86 24.93
C GLY A 50 -21.52 -4.08 25.65
N LYS A 51 -22.60 -3.72 24.96
CA LYS A 51 -23.81 -3.16 25.57
C LYS A 51 -24.50 -4.22 26.43
N ALA A 52 -24.18 -4.30 27.71
CA ALA A 52 -25.05 -4.71 28.82
C ALA A 52 -24.23 -4.79 30.12
N GLN A 53 -24.81 -4.29 31.21
CA GLN A 53 -24.35 -4.37 32.60
C GLN A 53 -23.30 -3.32 33.08
N PRO A 54 -23.68 -2.40 33.99
CA PRO A 54 -22.79 -1.38 34.56
C PRO A 54 -22.03 -1.92 35.79
N GLN A 55 -21.39 -3.08 35.68
CA GLN A 55 -20.51 -3.59 36.75
C GLN A 55 -19.27 -4.24 36.14
N SER A 56 -18.18 -3.46 36.08
CA SER A 56 -16.81 -3.89 35.76
C SER A 56 -16.53 -4.42 34.34
N ALA A 57 -16.73 -3.60 33.31
CA ALA A 57 -15.90 -3.71 32.11
C ALA A 57 -14.44 -3.42 32.53
N LYS A 58 -13.70 -4.47 32.89
CA LYS A 58 -12.28 -4.36 33.27
C LYS A 58 -11.57 -3.65 32.13
N GLN A 59 -11.02 -2.48 32.42
CA GLN A 59 -10.09 -1.85 31.48
C GLN A 59 -8.81 -2.69 31.54
N ALA A 60 -8.28 -3.09 30.39
CA ALA A 60 -6.96 -3.71 30.29
C ALA A 60 -5.96 -2.95 31.17
N SER A 61 -5.34 -3.66 32.12
CA SER A 61 -4.33 -3.07 32.99
C SER A 61 -3.09 -2.64 32.18
N ARG A 62 -2.30 -1.71 32.71
CA ARG A 62 -1.07 -1.25 32.03
C ARG A 62 -0.12 -2.40 31.68
N ALA A 63 0.03 -3.38 32.58
CA ALA A 63 0.84 -4.57 32.33
C ALA A 63 0.28 -5.37 31.14
N GLN A 64 -1.02 -5.65 31.14
CA GLN A 64 -1.65 -6.38 30.03
C GLN A 64 -1.53 -5.64 28.69
N ILE A 65 -1.61 -4.30 28.68
CA ILE A 65 -1.40 -3.50 27.46
C ILE A 65 0.02 -3.72 26.92
N LEU A 66 1.03 -3.69 27.79
CA LEU A 66 2.44 -3.90 27.40
C LEU A 66 2.68 -5.33 26.91
N ASP A 67 2.13 -6.33 27.61
CA ASP A 67 2.27 -7.75 27.27
C ASP A 67 1.65 -8.03 25.89
N LYS A 68 0.40 -7.58 25.69
CA LYS A 68 -0.31 -7.79 24.42
C LYS A 68 0.26 -6.97 23.27
N ALA A 69 0.77 -5.78 23.52
CA ALA A 69 1.51 -5.02 22.50
C ALA A 69 2.79 -5.76 22.07
N THR A 70 3.54 -6.30 23.04
CA THR A 70 4.76 -7.06 22.76
C THR A 70 4.46 -8.31 21.94
N GLU A 71 3.44 -9.08 22.35
CA GLU A 71 2.96 -10.26 21.63
C GLU A 71 2.54 -9.90 20.19
N TYR A 72 1.79 -8.80 20.02
CA TYR A 72 1.31 -8.36 18.72
C TYR A 72 2.45 -7.92 17.80
N ILE A 73 3.46 -7.21 18.30
CA ILE A 73 4.65 -6.85 17.51
C ILE A 73 5.37 -8.11 17.03
N GLN A 74 5.59 -9.10 17.90
CA GLN A 74 6.24 -10.35 17.52
C GLN A 74 5.43 -11.15 16.50
N TYR A 75 4.11 -11.20 16.68
CA TYR A 75 3.20 -11.81 15.72
C TYR A 75 3.27 -11.13 14.36
N MET A 76 3.14 -9.80 14.31
CA MET A 76 3.17 -9.04 13.06
C MET A 76 4.52 -9.13 12.34
N ARG A 77 5.63 -9.21 13.08
CA ARG A 77 6.97 -9.47 12.49
C ARG A 77 7.01 -10.82 11.78
N ARG A 78 6.55 -11.89 12.43
CA ARG A 78 6.48 -13.23 11.82
C ARG A 78 5.54 -13.26 10.62
N LYS A 79 4.36 -12.65 10.75
CA LYS A 79 3.36 -12.57 9.68
C LYS A 79 3.90 -11.83 8.46
N ASN A 80 4.53 -10.67 8.65
CA ASN A 80 5.14 -9.91 7.55
C ASN A 80 6.27 -10.70 6.88
N HIS A 81 7.04 -11.48 7.64
CA HIS A 81 8.09 -12.33 7.08
C HIS A 81 7.51 -13.42 6.16
N THR A 82 6.47 -14.12 6.61
CA THR A 82 5.77 -15.11 5.76
C THR A 82 5.18 -14.45 4.51
N HIS A 83 4.51 -13.30 4.64
CA HIS A 83 3.99 -12.59 3.47
C HIS A 83 5.09 -12.17 2.50
N GLN A 84 6.27 -11.77 2.99
CA GLN A 84 7.40 -11.46 2.14
C GLN A 84 7.91 -12.70 1.38
N GLN A 85 7.98 -13.85 2.04
CA GLN A 85 8.31 -15.12 1.39
C GLN A 85 7.30 -15.48 0.29
N ASP A 86 6.00 -15.37 0.59
CA ASP A 86 4.92 -15.63 -0.37
C ASP A 86 5.04 -14.71 -1.60
N ILE A 87 5.32 -13.42 -1.38
CA ILE A 87 5.54 -12.43 -2.44
C ILE A 87 6.74 -12.84 -3.31
N ASP A 88 7.84 -13.25 -2.71
CA ASP A 88 9.07 -13.60 -3.44
C ASP A 88 8.89 -14.90 -4.25
N ASP A 89 8.18 -15.88 -3.70
CA ASP A 89 7.85 -17.12 -4.40
C ASP A 89 6.89 -16.87 -5.57
N LEU A 90 5.85 -16.05 -5.38
CA LEU A 90 4.95 -15.65 -6.46
C LEU A 90 5.66 -14.88 -7.56
N LYS A 91 6.59 -13.98 -7.21
CA LYS A 91 7.44 -13.29 -8.20
C LYS A 91 8.29 -14.27 -9.01
N ARG A 92 8.88 -15.28 -8.36
CA ARG A 92 9.65 -16.33 -9.05
C ARG A 92 8.76 -17.14 -10.01
N GLN A 93 7.57 -17.52 -9.57
CA GLN A 93 6.61 -18.25 -10.41
C GLN A 93 6.15 -17.40 -11.61
N ASN A 94 5.81 -16.13 -11.39
CA ASN A 94 5.44 -15.23 -12.48
C ASN A 94 6.57 -15.05 -13.49
N ALA A 95 7.82 -14.89 -13.05
CA ALA A 95 8.96 -14.78 -13.96
C ALA A 95 9.12 -16.02 -14.86
N LEU A 96 8.91 -17.22 -14.32
CA LEU A 96 8.93 -18.47 -15.09
C LEU A 96 7.78 -18.53 -16.11
N LEU A 97 6.57 -18.15 -15.69
CA LEU A 97 5.41 -18.11 -16.59
C LEU A 97 5.59 -17.08 -17.70
N GLU A 98 6.09 -15.88 -17.39
CA GLU A 98 6.42 -14.85 -18.38
C GLU A 98 7.49 -15.32 -19.36
N GLN A 99 8.46 -16.12 -18.91
CA GLN A 99 9.45 -16.72 -19.80
C GLN A 99 8.81 -17.75 -20.74
N GLN A 100 7.91 -18.59 -20.23
CA GLN A 100 7.18 -19.59 -21.03
C GLN A 100 6.28 -18.92 -22.07
N VAL A 101 5.54 -17.88 -21.68
CA VAL A 101 4.68 -17.10 -22.60
C VAL A 101 5.52 -16.50 -23.72
N ARG A 102 6.62 -15.82 -23.39
CA ARG A 102 7.54 -15.26 -24.40
C ARG A 102 8.11 -16.32 -25.35
N ALA A 103 8.45 -17.50 -24.83
CA ALA A 103 8.94 -18.60 -25.66
C ALA A 103 7.86 -19.12 -26.63
N LEU A 104 6.63 -19.28 -26.16
CA LEU A 104 5.49 -19.73 -26.97
C LEU A 104 5.10 -18.69 -28.03
N GLU A 105 5.12 -17.40 -27.68
CA GLU A 105 4.90 -16.30 -28.63
C GLU A 105 5.96 -16.30 -29.74
N LYS A 106 7.24 -16.55 -29.40
CA LYS A 106 8.31 -16.67 -30.39
C LYS A 106 8.11 -17.86 -31.34
N VAL A 107 7.71 -19.03 -30.82
CA VAL A 107 7.42 -20.21 -31.65
C VAL A 107 6.24 -19.93 -32.58
N LYS A 108 5.13 -19.39 -32.05
CA LYS A 108 3.92 -19.07 -32.83
C LYS A 108 4.21 -18.04 -33.94
N GLY A 109 4.99 -16.98 -33.64
CA GLY A 109 5.43 -16.00 -34.62
C GLY A 109 6.33 -16.62 -35.71
N SER A 110 7.25 -17.51 -35.33
CA SER A 110 8.12 -18.21 -36.28
C SER A 110 7.36 -19.19 -37.18
N THR A 111 6.33 -19.87 -36.67
CA THR A 111 5.50 -20.79 -37.46
C THR A 111 4.63 -20.05 -38.48
N GLN A 112 4.10 -18.86 -38.14
CA GLN A 112 3.38 -18.04 -39.13
C GLN A 112 4.31 -17.51 -40.24
N LEU A 113 5.55 -17.13 -39.90
CA LEU A 113 6.52 -16.69 -40.92
C LEU A 113 6.96 -17.84 -41.84
N GLN A 114 7.11 -19.07 -41.33
CA GLN A 114 7.38 -20.24 -42.19
C GLN A 114 6.18 -20.65 -43.06
N ALA A 115 4.94 -20.53 -42.56
CA ALA A 115 3.74 -20.79 -43.33
C ALA A 115 3.55 -19.76 -44.48
N ASN A 116 3.87 -18.48 -44.24
CA ASN A 116 3.82 -17.46 -45.29
C ASN A 116 4.92 -17.59 -46.35
N TYR A 117 6.12 -18.08 -46.00
CA TYR A 117 7.20 -18.32 -46.98
C TYR A 117 7.06 -19.65 -47.75
N SER A 118 6.36 -20.65 -47.20
CA SER A 118 6.03 -21.89 -47.93
C SER A 118 4.82 -21.76 -48.86
N SER A 119 4.14 -20.61 -48.85
CA SER A 119 2.98 -20.32 -49.70
C SER A 119 3.32 -19.53 -50.98
N SER A 120 4.61 -19.38 -51.31
CA SER A 120 5.01 -18.74 -52.58
C SER A 120 4.92 -19.68 -53.80
N ASP A 121 4.50 -20.93 -53.62
CA ASP A 121 4.24 -21.87 -54.71
C ASP A 121 2.97 -22.70 -54.44
N SER A 122 1.80 -22.05 -54.44
CA SER A 122 0.59 -22.79 -54.79
C SER A 122 -0.56 -21.89 -55.20
N SER A 123 -0.92 -22.08 -56.48
CA SER A 123 -2.29 -21.96 -56.96
C SER A 123 -2.83 -20.53 -57.11
N LEU A 124 -2.31 -19.82 -58.11
CA LEU A 124 -3.14 -18.97 -58.95
C LEU A 124 -4.39 -19.78 -59.34
N TYR A 125 -5.55 -19.39 -58.81
CA TYR A 125 -6.84 -19.91 -59.24
C TYR A 125 -6.97 -19.69 -60.76
N THR A 126 -6.72 -20.74 -61.54
CA THR A 126 -7.03 -20.76 -62.96
C THR A 126 -8.19 -21.74 -63.14
N ASN A 127 -9.27 -21.26 -63.73
CA ASN A 127 -10.34 -22.16 -64.18
C ASN A 127 -9.78 -23.11 -65.25
N PRO A 128 -10.39 -24.28 -65.51
CA PRO A 128 -9.91 -25.30 -66.46
C PRO A 128 -9.76 -24.84 -67.94
N LYS A 129 -9.96 -23.54 -68.22
CA LYS A 129 -9.69 -22.89 -69.50
C LYS A 129 -8.45 -21.97 -69.48
N GLY A 130 -7.63 -21.98 -68.42
CA GLY A 130 -6.29 -21.36 -68.40
C GLY A 130 -6.26 -19.83 -68.42
N SER A 131 -7.34 -19.14 -68.07
CA SER A 131 -7.35 -17.67 -67.99
C SER A 131 -7.23 -17.20 -66.53
N ALA A 132 -6.29 -16.29 -66.27
CA ALA A 132 -6.10 -15.66 -64.96
C ALA A 132 -7.31 -14.79 -64.59
N VAL A 133 -7.87 -14.99 -63.39
CA VAL A 133 -8.93 -14.15 -62.84
C VAL A 133 -8.30 -13.06 -61.98
N SER A 134 -8.17 -11.86 -62.54
CA SER A 134 -7.87 -10.65 -61.75
C SER A 134 -9.15 -10.18 -61.09
N ALA A 135 -9.23 -10.23 -59.76
CA ALA A 135 -10.36 -9.65 -59.03
C ALA A 135 -9.87 -8.91 -57.77
N PHE A 136 -10.12 -7.59 -57.80
CA PHE A 136 -10.14 -6.65 -56.68
C PHE A 136 -8.84 -5.88 -56.37
N ASP A 137 -8.68 -4.77 -57.09
CA ASP A 137 -8.04 -3.55 -56.62
C ASP A 137 -8.97 -2.89 -55.59
N GLY A 138 -8.56 -2.90 -54.32
CA GLY A 138 -9.34 -2.44 -53.19
C GLY A 138 -8.43 -1.78 -52.17
N GLY A 139 -7.81 -0.68 -52.57
CA GLY A 139 -7.08 0.20 -51.65
C GLY A 139 -7.98 0.66 -50.51
N SER A 140 -7.47 0.53 -49.29
CA SER A 140 -7.94 1.29 -48.14
C SER A 140 -6.75 1.50 -47.21
N ASP A 141 -6.15 2.67 -47.36
CA ASP A 141 -5.40 3.37 -46.34
C ASP A 141 -6.32 3.67 -45.16
N SER A 142 -6.11 3.00 -44.04
CA SER A 142 -6.73 3.38 -42.78
C SER A 142 -5.66 3.85 -41.82
N SER A 143 -5.34 5.14 -41.92
CA SER A 143 -4.71 5.90 -40.83
C SER A 143 -5.81 6.24 -39.83
N SER A 144 -5.66 5.78 -38.59
CA SER A 144 -6.46 6.27 -37.47
C SER A 144 -5.51 6.68 -36.34
N GLU A 145 -5.34 8.00 -36.22
CA GLU A 145 -4.79 8.69 -35.07
C GLU A 145 -5.84 8.76 -33.96
N SER A 146 -5.46 8.49 -32.70
CA SER A 146 -6.11 8.93 -31.44
C SER A 146 -5.63 8.04 -30.29
N GLU A 147 -5.29 8.47 -29.08
CA GLU A 147 -4.91 9.74 -28.45
C GLU A 147 -3.92 9.37 -27.32
N THR A 148 -2.94 10.23 -27.03
CA THR A 148 -2.12 10.11 -25.82
C THR A 148 -2.91 10.59 -24.61
N GLU A 149 -3.38 9.68 -23.77
CA GLU A 149 -3.93 9.99 -22.45
C GLU A 149 -2.79 10.33 -21.47
N ASP A 150 -2.62 11.62 -21.19
CA ASP A 150 -1.76 12.14 -20.13
C ASP A 150 -2.48 12.07 -18.75
N PRO A 151 -1.75 11.79 -17.65
CA PRO A 151 -2.33 11.53 -16.33
C PRO A 151 -2.81 12.82 -15.61
N PRO A 152 -3.88 12.74 -14.78
CA PRO A 152 -4.38 13.91 -14.07
C PRO A 152 -3.44 14.35 -12.94
N THR A 153 -2.85 15.53 -13.13
CA THR A 153 -2.09 16.28 -12.12
C THR A 153 -3.01 16.75 -10.98
N ARG A 154 -2.79 16.25 -9.76
CA ARG A 154 -3.35 16.85 -8.54
C ARG A 154 -2.36 17.85 -7.94
N LYS A 155 -2.86 19.07 -7.84
CA LYS A 155 -2.19 20.33 -7.48
C LYS A 155 -1.61 20.31 -6.06
N LYS A 156 -0.40 20.84 -5.94
CA LYS A 156 0.21 21.32 -4.70
C LYS A 156 -0.54 22.56 -4.22
N LEU A 157 -0.81 22.64 -2.92
CA LEU A 157 -1.10 23.88 -2.22
C LEU A 157 -0.05 24.00 -1.10
N ARG A 158 0.83 24.98 -1.25
CA ARG A 158 1.86 25.40 -0.29
C ARG A 158 1.71 26.90 -0.07
N LEU A 159 2.21 27.35 1.08
CA LEU A 159 2.46 28.72 1.58
C LEU A 159 1.29 29.33 2.37
N GLU A 160 1.47 30.00 3.50
CA GLU A 160 2.63 30.36 4.34
C GLU A 160 2.13 30.86 5.70
N ALA A 161 3.08 31.13 6.59
CA ALA A 161 2.97 31.70 7.93
C ALA A 161 2.27 33.07 8.05
N SER A 162 1.71 33.31 9.23
CA SER A 162 1.79 34.57 10.01
C SER A 162 1.58 34.25 11.48
#